data_AF-A0A2A4KHT0-F1
#
_entry.id   AF-A0A2A4KHT0-F1
#
_cell.length_a   1.000
_cell.length_b   1.000
_cell.length_c   1.000
_cell.angle_alpha   90.00
_cell.angle_beta   90.00
_cell.angle_gamma   90.00
#
_symmetry.space_group_name_H-M   'P 1'
#
loop_
_entity.id
_entity.type
_entity.pdbx_description
1 polymer ?
#
loop_
_entity_poly.entity_id
_entity_poly.type
_entity_poly.pdbx_seq_one_letter_code
_entity_poly.pdbx_strand_id
1 'polypeptide(L)'
;MSGPMSLEPGGAEQDTLALRLADDRTLALRLAGPCPPAPVLPGHGARADAVDGLAAALAERIAPAVHPYEVAALLESEGLTGDVIREKYGHADLFSLATALYRRVPRTFPEPPRPTDPWRPDHLRCALRGLLFALPGLAYALAGRLLPPDGAVRALVVAGLISWAWNQALGHRAYLRLTAGRLEAGRTLAKGAPLGAATAVAAGAALSGSAVTALAVTAQSAYLAAAGVLLVLGRERLLLAVLVPVTACGVSLLWWEPGNVLRAGLPLLSLLGAVAAAAWALRATRSVPAAPGTARPGLWPSLPYGLFGLAAGSLVFLAGRDHPWAVIVLTLSMGPAEWLLYRYRGLSVAALRSTRTLGGFRARSAAVLTGCLLVYLGPLLPAALLVDAEPATLLLLAATLWISLLLQAFGTAWPPAAVGLTAAAFSGAGMLTGAPPGTAALPLSCGAAVLCLTAVTLRRLGRPTAHG
;
A
#
# COMPACT_ATOMS: atom_id res chain seq x y z
N MET A 1 3.14 -2.14 9.90
CA MET A 1 4.39 -1.92 10.66
C MET A 1 4.80 -3.25 11.26
N SER A 2 6.05 -3.62 11.05
CA SER A 2 6.60 -4.98 11.07
C SER A 2 6.55 -5.71 12.42
N GLY A 3 6.35 -7.04 12.37
CA GLY A 3 6.80 -7.96 13.42
C GLY A 3 8.18 -8.55 13.03
N PRO A 4 8.94 -9.08 13.99
CA PRO A 4 10.34 -9.49 13.76
C PRO A 4 10.44 -10.83 13.01
N MET A 5 11.43 -10.93 12.13
CA MET A 5 11.82 -12.14 11.38
C MET A 5 13.14 -12.66 11.93
N SER A 6 13.22 -13.98 12.11
CA SER A 6 14.39 -14.75 12.54
C SER A 6 15.43 -14.84 11.42
N LEU A 7 16.71 -14.76 11.78
CA LEU A 7 17.87 -14.86 10.90
C LEU A 7 18.56 -16.20 11.11
N GLU A 8 18.63 -17.02 10.07
CA GLU A 8 19.72 -17.98 9.85
C GLU A 8 20.03 -18.06 8.34
N PRO A 9 21.32 -18.03 7.92
CA PRO A 9 21.71 -18.22 6.53
C PRO A 9 22.20 -19.66 6.26
N GLY A 10 21.64 -20.28 5.20
CA GLY A 10 22.14 -21.49 4.55
C GLY A 10 22.69 -21.12 3.17
N GLY A 11 23.86 -21.66 2.83
CA GLY A 11 24.74 -21.15 1.76
C GLY A 11 24.45 -21.64 0.34
N ALA A 12 25.02 -20.91 -0.62
CA ALA A 12 25.21 -21.31 -2.02
C ALA A 12 26.15 -20.34 -2.77
N GLU A 13 27.27 -19.92 -2.16
CA GLU A 13 28.20 -18.93 -2.75
C GLU A 13 29.35 -19.54 -3.58
N GLN A 14 29.38 -20.86 -3.77
CA GLN A 14 30.54 -21.55 -4.35
C GLN A 14 30.56 -21.63 -5.88
N ASP A 15 29.46 -21.36 -6.60
CA ASP A 15 29.40 -21.61 -8.05
C ASP A 15 29.73 -20.42 -8.96
N THR A 16 30.00 -19.22 -8.42
CA THR A 16 30.31 -18.02 -9.23
C THR A 16 31.79 -17.69 -9.38
N LEU A 17 32.69 -18.42 -8.71
CA LEU A 17 34.15 -18.18 -8.75
C LEU A 17 34.85 -18.77 -9.99
N ALA A 18 34.24 -19.75 -10.67
CA ALA A 18 34.89 -20.45 -11.78
C ALA A 18 34.89 -19.66 -13.11
N LEU A 19 34.13 -18.56 -13.23
CA LEU A 19 33.94 -17.84 -14.49
C LEU A 19 34.71 -16.53 -14.63
N ARG A 20 35.45 -16.08 -13.59
CA ARG A 20 36.22 -14.82 -13.62
C ARG A 20 37.72 -14.98 -13.89
N LEU A 21 38.24 -16.21 -13.98
CA LEU A 21 39.68 -16.46 -14.19
C LEU A 21 40.12 -16.45 -15.66
N ALA A 22 39.25 -16.08 -16.60
CA ALA A 22 39.56 -16.12 -18.03
C ALA A 22 39.98 -14.77 -18.66
N ASP A 23 39.79 -13.63 -17.97
CA ASP A 23 39.90 -12.29 -18.61
C ASP A 23 41.19 -11.50 -18.28
N ASP A 24 42.02 -11.97 -17.35
CA ASP A 24 43.21 -11.24 -16.86
C ASP A 24 44.46 -11.34 -17.77
N ARG A 25 44.37 -11.97 -18.93
CA ARG A 25 45.53 -12.13 -19.84
C ARG A 25 45.78 -10.95 -20.79
N THR A 26 45.00 -9.88 -20.72
CA THR A 26 45.04 -8.82 -21.75
C THR A 26 45.51 -7.44 -21.29
N LEU A 27 45.93 -7.27 -20.02
CA LEU A 27 46.39 -5.98 -19.48
C LEU A 27 47.89 -5.86 -19.22
N ALA A 28 48.67 -6.91 -19.47
CA ALA A 28 50.13 -6.91 -19.30
C ALA A 28 50.86 -6.48 -20.58
N LEU A 29 50.59 -5.28 -21.12
CA LEU A 29 51.37 -4.70 -22.22
C LEU A 29 51.09 -3.20 -22.38
N ARG A 30 51.60 -2.37 -21.45
CA ARG A 30 51.94 -0.95 -21.66
C ARG A 30 52.43 -0.34 -20.36
N LEU A 31 53.75 -0.20 -20.23
CA LEU A 31 54.50 0.91 -19.62
C LEU A 31 55.91 0.42 -19.28
N ALA A 32 56.82 0.50 -20.26
CA ALA A 32 58.25 0.42 -20.02
C ALA A 32 58.87 1.71 -20.57
N GLY A 33 59.23 2.62 -19.66
CA GLY A 33 60.10 3.77 -19.90
C GLY A 33 61.32 3.63 -18.98
N PRO A 34 62.56 3.71 -19.47
CA PRO A 34 63.74 3.45 -18.67
C PRO A 34 64.14 4.70 -17.86
N CYS A 35 63.99 4.62 -16.54
CA CYS A 35 64.60 5.55 -15.58
C CYS A 35 65.72 4.78 -14.84
N PRO A 36 66.91 5.36 -14.61
CA PRO A 36 68.02 4.64 -13.99
C PRO A 36 67.70 4.28 -12.52
N PRO A 37 68.13 3.10 -12.04
CA PRO A 37 67.80 2.63 -10.69
C PRO A 37 68.54 3.45 -9.63
N ALA A 38 67.79 4.00 -8.68
CA ALA A 38 68.35 4.48 -7.43
C ALA A 38 68.88 3.29 -6.61
N PRO A 39 69.95 3.46 -5.80
CA PRO A 39 70.51 2.38 -5.00
C PRO A 39 69.50 1.93 -3.93
N VAL A 40 68.88 0.77 -4.17
CA VAL A 40 67.96 0.11 -3.22
C VAL A 40 68.81 -0.52 -2.12
N LEU A 41 68.64 -0.09 -0.87
CA LEU A 41 69.24 -0.77 0.28
C LEU A 41 68.80 -2.25 0.30
N PRO A 42 69.71 -3.20 0.60
CA PRO A 42 69.35 -4.62 0.69
C PRO A 42 68.20 -4.82 1.67
N GLY A 43 67.11 -5.43 1.19
CA GLY A 43 65.89 -5.70 1.96
C GLY A 43 64.74 -4.68 1.80
N HIS A 44 64.98 -3.49 1.20
CA HIS A 44 63.91 -2.52 0.97
C HIS A 44 62.93 -2.98 -0.13
N GLY A 45 63.44 -3.61 -1.20
CA GLY A 45 62.61 -4.20 -2.26
C GLY A 45 61.71 -5.33 -1.76
N ALA A 46 62.26 -6.28 -1.01
CA ALA A 46 61.49 -7.42 -0.47
C ALA A 46 60.37 -6.98 0.49
N ARG A 47 60.56 -5.90 1.26
CA ARG A 47 59.52 -5.33 2.13
C ARG A 47 58.46 -4.57 1.34
N ALA A 48 58.83 -3.88 0.26
CA ALA A 48 57.87 -3.25 -0.64
C ALA A 48 57.00 -4.29 -1.34
N ASP A 49 57.60 -5.38 -1.84
CA ASP A 49 56.89 -6.52 -2.44
C ASP A 49 55.95 -7.19 -1.43
N ALA A 50 56.35 -7.29 -0.15
CA ALA A 50 55.50 -7.82 0.90
C ALA A 50 54.28 -6.92 1.18
N VAL A 51 54.43 -5.59 1.14
CA VAL A 51 53.31 -4.64 1.27
C VAL A 51 52.41 -4.70 0.04
N ASP A 52 52.97 -4.83 -1.16
CA ASP A 52 52.19 -4.94 -2.40
C ASP A 52 51.42 -6.28 -2.45
N GLY A 53 52.03 -7.36 -1.98
CA GLY A 53 51.36 -8.66 -1.81
C GLY A 53 50.21 -8.60 -0.79
N LEU A 54 50.40 -7.90 0.34
CA LEU A 54 49.34 -7.69 1.33
C LEU A 54 48.22 -6.79 0.78
N ALA A 55 48.59 -5.75 0.02
CA ALA A 55 47.64 -4.86 -0.65
C ALA A 55 46.80 -5.62 -1.68
N ALA A 56 47.40 -6.53 -2.45
CA ALA A 56 46.69 -7.39 -3.39
C ALA A 56 45.77 -8.38 -2.68
N ALA A 57 46.26 -9.06 -1.64
CA ALA A 57 45.49 -10.06 -0.90
C ALA A 57 44.26 -9.47 -0.19
N LEU A 58 44.36 -8.23 0.31
CA LEU A 58 43.28 -7.56 1.02
C LEU A 58 42.59 -6.48 0.18
N ALA A 59 42.86 -6.41 -1.13
CA ALA A 59 42.39 -5.33 -2.00
C ALA A 59 40.87 -5.13 -1.91
N GLU A 60 40.08 -6.20 -2.00
CA GLU A 60 38.60 -6.12 -1.97
C GLU A 60 38.06 -5.61 -0.62
N ARG A 61 38.74 -5.91 0.49
CA ARG A 61 38.33 -5.51 1.84
C ARG A 61 38.84 -4.11 2.20
N ILE A 62 39.96 -3.69 1.63
CA ILE A 62 40.57 -2.38 1.83
C ILE A 62 39.98 -1.32 0.88
N ALA A 63 39.61 -1.69 -0.34
CA ALA A 63 39.06 -0.78 -1.36
C ALA A 63 37.84 0.04 -0.90
N PRO A 64 36.87 -0.49 -0.12
CA PRO A 64 35.72 0.27 0.38
C PRO A 64 36.03 1.16 1.59
N ALA A 65 37.19 1.00 2.23
CA ALA A 65 37.52 1.76 3.44
C ALA A 65 37.54 3.28 3.15
N VAL A 66 36.85 4.05 3.98
CA VAL A 66 36.77 5.52 3.87
C VAL A 66 37.85 6.23 4.68
N HIS A 67 38.51 5.52 5.59
CA HIS A 67 39.60 6.05 6.41
C HIS A 67 40.68 4.98 6.68
N PRO A 68 41.98 5.36 6.79
CA PRO A 68 43.05 4.44 7.18
C PRO A 68 42.79 3.66 8.49
N TYR A 69 41.97 4.18 9.39
CA TYR A 69 41.64 3.48 10.65
C TYR A 69 40.71 2.30 10.46
N GLU A 70 39.87 2.28 9.42
CA GLU A 70 39.09 1.09 9.08
C GLU A 70 40.01 -0.02 8.54
N VAL A 71 41.06 0.37 7.81
CA VAL A 71 42.12 -0.55 7.39
C VAL A 71 42.92 -1.03 8.60
N ALA A 72 43.20 -0.18 9.59
CA ALA A 72 43.87 -0.61 10.82
C ALA A 72 43.01 -1.63 11.59
N ALA A 73 41.72 -1.37 11.78
CA ALA A 73 40.80 -2.32 12.41
C ALA A 73 40.71 -3.65 11.63
N LEU A 74 40.74 -3.59 10.30
CA LEU A 74 40.82 -4.78 9.44
C LEU A 74 42.09 -5.57 9.72
N LEU A 75 43.26 -4.93 9.70
CA LEU A 75 44.55 -5.58 9.94
C LEU A 75 44.64 -6.14 11.38
N GLU A 76 44.06 -5.46 12.36
CA GLU A 76 43.95 -5.94 13.74
C GLU A 76 43.06 -7.20 13.81
N SER A 77 41.93 -7.22 13.10
CA SER A 77 41.06 -8.41 13.02
C SER A 77 41.72 -9.61 12.32
N GLU A 78 42.69 -9.36 11.44
CA GLU A 78 43.54 -10.40 10.83
C GLU A 78 44.67 -10.88 11.77
N GLY A 79 44.78 -10.31 12.97
CA GLY A 79 45.76 -10.72 13.98
C GLY A 79 47.18 -10.22 13.71
N LEU A 80 47.36 -9.14 12.93
CA LEU A 80 48.68 -8.57 12.67
C LEU A 80 49.24 -7.88 13.92
N THR A 81 50.28 -8.48 14.52
CA THR A 81 50.98 -7.93 15.68
C THR A 81 52.07 -6.94 15.25
N GLY A 82 52.44 -6.03 16.16
CA GLY A 82 53.46 -4.99 15.89
C GLY A 82 54.82 -5.54 15.45
N ASP A 83 55.23 -6.71 15.95
CA ASP A 83 56.51 -7.32 15.60
C ASP A 83 56.51 -7.87 14.17
N VAL A 84 55.43 -8.55 13.77
CA VAL A 84 55.23 -8.99 12.38
C VAL A 84 55.20 -7.78 11.43
N ILE A 85 54.58 -6.68 11.85
CA ILE A 85 54.49 -5.46 11.04
C ILE A 85 55.86 -4.84 10.79
N ARG A 86 56.68 -4.77 11.83
CA ARG A 86 58.03 -4.20 11.77
C ARG A 86 58.99 -5.07 10.97
N GLU A 87 58.97 -6.39 11.22
CA GLU A 87 59.91 -7.33 10.60
C GLU A 87 59.58 -7.60 9.12
N LYS A 88 58.31 -7.88 8.82
CA LYS A 88 57.88 -8.33 7.48
C LYS A 88 57.56 -7.17 6.53
N TYR A 89 56.95 -6.10 7.03
CA TYR A 89 56.47 -4.99 6.20
C TYR A 89 57.27 -3.70 6.38
N GLY A 90 58.16 -3.61 7.38
CA GLY A 90 59.05 -2.45 7.59
C GLY A 90 58.33 -1.18 8.06
N HIS A 91 57.12 -1.30 8.59
CA HIS A 91 56.35 -0.19 9.14
C HIS A 91 56.48 -0.12 10.67
N ALA A 92 56.45 1.09 11.23
CA ALA A 92 56.65 1.31 12.66
C ALA A 92 55.51 0.75 13.52
N ASP A 93 54.27 0.81 13.00
CA ASP A 93 53.05 0.38 13.67
C ASP A 93 51.94 0.03 12.66
N LEU A 94 50.85 -0.49 13.19
CA LEU A 94 49.63 -0.86 12.46
C LEU A 94 49.04 0.30 11.65
N PHE A 95 49.04 1.52 12.19
CA PHE A 95 48.45 2.70 11.55
C PHE A 95 49.28 3.18 10.36
N SER A 96 50.61 3.08 10.46
CA SER A 96 51.56 3.37 9.40
C SER A 96 51.37 2.40 8.23
N LEU A 97 51.26 1.11 8.51
CA LEU A 97 50.97 0.09 7.50
C LEU A 97 49.59 0.30 6.88
N ALA A 98 48.56 0.55 7.71
CA ALA A 98 47.20 0.81 7.25
C ALA A 98 47.13 2.03 6.32
N THR A 99 47.88 3.09 6.61
CA THR A 99 47.98 4.28 5.75
C THR A 99 48.66 3.96 4.42
N ALA A 100 49.71 3.14 4.44
CA ALA A 100 50.40 2.72 3.22
C ALA A 100 49.50 1.85 2.31
N LEU A 101 48.77 0.91 2.89
CA LEU A 101 47.80 0.08 2.16
C LEU A 101 46.60 0.90 1.66
N TYR A 102 46.12 1.84 2.48
CA TYR A 102 45.04 2.76 2.09
C TYR A 102 45.41 3.61 0.88
N ARG A 103 46.67 4.06 0.77
CA ARG A 103 47.15 4.83 -0.39
C ARG A 103 47.39 3.98 -1.64
N ARG A 104 47.79 2.72 -1.47
CA ARG A 104 48.13 1.79 -2.57
C ARG A 104 46.92 1.16 -3.25
N VAL A 105 45.91 0.77 -2.48
CA VAL A 105 44.74 0.09 -3.03
C VAL A 105 43.78 1.12 -3.67
N PRO A 106 43.38 0.97 -4.95
CA PRO A 106 42.39 1.84 -5.56
C PRO A 106 41.06 1.81 -4.80
N ARG A 107 40.47 2.98 -4.56
CA ARG A 107 39.20 3.09 -3.83
C ARG A 107 38.06 2.58 -4.70
N THR A 108 37.28 1.65 -4.15
CA THR A 108 36.05 1.15 -4.78
C THR A 108 34.95 1.19 -3.73
N PHE A 109 33.88 1.93 -3.98
CA PHE A 109 32.74 2.04 -3.07
C PHE A 109 31.59 1.19 -3.63
N PRO A 110 31.52 -0.11 -3.30
CA PRO A 110 30.45 -0.97 -3.79
C PRO A 110 29.10 -0.44 -3.31
N GLU A 111 28.12 -0.44 -4.20
CA GLU A 111 26.77 -0.03 -3.84
C GLU A 111 26.21 -1.03 -2.81
N PRO A 112 25.70 -0.58 -1.65
CA PRO A 112 25.16 -1.50 -0.66
C PRO A 112 24.02 -2.34 -1.24
N PRO A 113 23.86 -3.60 -0.79
CA PRO A 113 22.82 -4.48 -1.30
C PRO A 113 21.46 -3.82 -1.15
N ARG A 114 20.63 -3.92 -2.20
CA ARG A 114 19.32 -3.27 -2.23
C ARG A 114 18.43 -3.92 -1.16
N PRO A 115 17.98 -3.16 -0.13
CA PRO A 115 17.09 -3.74 0.86
C PRO A 115 15.76 -4.08 0.20
N THR A 116 15.14 -5.17 0.65
CA THR A 116 13.85 -5.66 0.17
C THR A 116 12.80 -4.56 0.20
N ASP A 117 11.99 -4.45 -0.86
CA ASP A 117 10.91 -3.46 -0.94
C ASP A 117 9.85 -3.74 0.15
N PRO A 118 9.71 -2.86 1.17
CA PRO A 118 8.71 -3.05 2.22
C PRO A 118 7.27 -2.87 1.69
N TRP A 119 7.11 -2.33 0.48
CA TRP A 119 5.83 -2.06 -0.16
C TRP A 119 5.50 -3.07 -1.27
N ARG A 120 6.20 -4.21 -1.33
CA ARG A 120 5.90 -5.26 -2.30
C ARG A 120 4.42 -5.69 -2.16
N PRO A 121 3.61 -5.54 -3.21
CA PRO A 121 2.18 -5.84 -3.12
C PRO A 121 1.94 -7.35 -3.01
N ASP A 122 0.98 -7.73 -2.18
CA ASP A 122 0.40 -9.07 -2.19
C ASP A 122 -0.69 -9.11 -3.27
N HIS A 123 -0.34 -9.65 -4.44
CA HIS A 123 -1.20 -9.70 -5.62
C HIS A 123 -2.55 -10.39 -5.34
N LEU A 124 -2.52 -11.51 -4.63
CA LEU A 124 -3.72 -12.29 -4.32
C LEU A 124 -4.62 -11.54 -3.36
N ARG A 125 -4.04 -10.90 -2.34
CA ARG A 125 -4.80 -10.12 -1.38
C ARG A 125 -5.48 -8.91 -2.02
N CYS A 126 -4.79 -8.18 -2.89
CA CYS A 126 -5.38 -7.05 -3.61
C CYS A 126 -6.53 -7.51 -4.52
N ALA A 127 -6.33 -8.57 -5.31
CA ALA A 127 -7.40 -9.12 -6.15
C ALA A 127 -8.61 -9.59 -5.32
N LEU A 128 -8.36 -10.29 -4.22
CA LEU A 128 -9.39 -10.76 -3.31
C LEU A 128 -10.20 -9.61 -2.70
N ARG A 129 -9.56 -8.48 -2.36
CA ARG A 129 -10.28 -7.31 -1.81
C ARG A 129 -11.25 -6.70 -2.81
N GLY A 130 -10.85 -6.53 -4.07
CA GLY A 130 -11.75 -6.07 -5.13
C GLY A 130 -13.00 -6.97 -5.24
N LEU A 131 -12.80 -8.29 -5.20
CA LEU A 131 -13.90 -9.26 -5.21
C LEU A 131 -14.79 -9.12 -3.96
N LEU A 132 -14.20 -9.06 -2.77
CA LEU A 132 -14.93 -8.96 -1.49
C LEU A 132 -15.76 -7.69 -1.35
N PHE A 133 -15.40 -6.61 -2.05
CA PHE A 133 -16.22 -5.39 -2.11
C PHE A 133 -17.41 -5.54 -3.05
N ALA A 134 -17.30 -6.35 -4.12
CA ALA A 134 -18.35 -6.50 -5.13
C ALA A 134 -19.37 -7.60 -4.79
N LEU A 135 -18.92 -8.76 -4.29
CA LEU A 135 -19.77 -9.93 -4.00
C LEU A 135 -21.01 -9.65 -3.15
N PRO A 136 -20.96 -8.80 -2.10
CA PRO A 136 -22.14 -8.51 -1.29
C PRO A 136 -23.25 -7.82 -2.08
N GLY A 137 -22.92 -7.19 -3.22
CA GLY A 137 -23.89 -6.62 -4.14
C GLY A 137 -24.93 -7.63 -4.65
N LEU A 138 -24.56 -8.92 -4.76
CA LEU A 138 -25.48 -9.99 -5.14
C LEU A 138 -26.63 -10.18 -4.15
N ALA A 139 -26.45 -9.77 -2.88
CA ALA A 139 -27.52 -9.79 -1.91
C ALA A 139 -28.68 -8.87 -2.32
N TYR A 140 -28.39 -7.72 -2.96
CA TYR A 140 -29.45 -6.82 -3.45
C TYR A 140 -30.18 -7.42 -4.66
N ALA A 141 -29.47 -8.13 -5.54
CA ALA A 141 -30.11 -8.85 -6.66
C ALA A 141 -31.09 -9.93 -6.15
N LEU A 142 -30.74 -10.61 -5.07
CA LEU A 142 -31.58 -11.65 -4.44
C LEU A 142 -32.74 -11.05 -3.63
N ALA A 143 -32.45 -10.07 -2.77
CA ALA A 143 -33.42 -9.50 -1.85
C ALA A 143 -34.32 -8.44 -2.50
N GLY A 144 -33.94 -7.91 -3.67
CA GLY A 144 -34.65 -6.81 -4.34
C GLY A 144 -36.14 -7.08 -4.58
N ARG A 145 -36.51 -8.31 -4.98
CA ARG A 145 -37.93 -8.68 -5.18
C ARG A 145 -38.73 -8.82 -3.88
N LEU A 146 -38.06 -8.89 -2.74
CA LEU A 146 -38.68 -9.01 -1.42
C LEU A 146 -38.89 -7.64 -0.76
N LEU A 147 -38.25 -6.59 -1.29
CA LEU A 147 -38.34 -5.25 -0.75
C LEU A 147 -39.58 -4.53 -1.30
N PRO A 148 -40.29 -3.76 -0.47
CA PRO A 148 -41.32 -2.86 -0.95
C PRO A 148 -40.77 -1.86 -1.98
N PRO A 149 -41.54 -1.49 -3.01
CA PRO A 149 -41.09 -0.60 -4.07
C PRO A 149 -40.80 0.82 -3.57
N ASP A 150 -41.55 1.29 -2.56
CA ASP A 150 -41.47 2.66 -2.08
C ASP A 150 -40.47 2.81 -0.93
N GLY A 151 -39.56 3.78 -1.05
CA GLY A 151 -38.66 4.22 0.02
C GLY A 151 -37.48 3.28 0.34
N ALA A 152 -37.53 2.01 -0.06
CA ALA A 152 -36.50 1.01 0.27
C ALA A 152 -35.10 1.40 -0.21
N VAL A 153 -34.97 1.84 -1.46
CA VAL A 153 -33.70 2.28 -2.04
C VAL A 153 -33.13 3.46 -1.26
N ARG A 154 -33.96 4.47 -0.93
CA ARG A 154 -33.52 5.65 -0.19
C ARG A 154 -32.98 5.29 1.19
N ALA A 155 -33.70 4.43 1.91
CA ALA A 155 -33.31 3.96 3.23
C ALA A 155 -31.99 3.18 3.20
N LEU A 156 -31.82 2.26 2.23
CA LEU A 156 -30.60 1.47 2.06
C LEU A 156 -29.40 2.33 1.66
N VAL A 157 -29.59 3.30 0.76
CA VAL A 157 -28.54 4.24 0.33
C VAL A 157 -28.07 5.09 1.50
N VAL A 158 -28.98 5.71 2.26
CA VAL A 158 -28.60 6.54 3.41
C VAL A 158 -27.85 5.73 4.47
N ALA A 159 -28.35 4.54 4.82
CA ALA A 159 -27.65 3.64 5.74
C ALA A 159 -26.27 3.21 5.19
N GLY A 160 -26.18 2.94 3.89
CA GLY A 160 -24.94 2.57 3.21
C GLY A 160 -23.90 3.70 3.24
N LEU A 161 -24.29 4.93 2.93
CA LEU A 161 -23.43 6.12 2.98
C LEU A 161 -22.88 6.36 4.40
N ILE A 162 -23.74 6.28 5.42
CA ILE A 162 -23.33 6.44 6.82
C ILE A 162 -22.39 5.31 7.24
N SER A 163 -22.72 4.07 6.87
CA SER A 163 -21.87 2.90 7.14
C SER A 163 -20.49 3.06 6.49
N TRP A 164 -20.44 3.54 5.26
CA TRP A 164 -19.18 3.73 4.53
C TRP A 164 -18.33 4.84 5.15
N ALA A 165 -18.92 6.00 5.43
CA ALA A 165 -18.27 7.10 6.12
C ALA A 165 -17.71 6.66 7.49
N TRP A 166 -18.53 5.96 8.28
CA TRP A 166 -18.12 5.46 9.58
C TRP A 166 -16.98 4.44 9.47
N ASN A 167 -17.09 3.48 8.56
CA ASN A 167 -16.08 2.43 8.38
C ASN A 167 -14.75 2.98 7.87
N GLN A 168 -14.72 4.06 7.10
CA GLN A 168 -13.47 4.71 6.71
C GLN A 168 -12.76 5.36 7.90
N ALA A 169 -13.49 6.13 8.71
CA ALA A 169 -12.95 6.74 9.93
C ALA A 169 -12.49 5.67 10.94
N LEU A 170 -13.32 4.65 11.16
CA LEU A 170 -13.02 3.54 12.07
C LEU A 170 -11.83 2.72 11.58
N GLY A 171 -11.76 2.43 10.28
CA GLY A 171 -10.67 1.69 9.64
C GLY A 171 -9.33 2.40 9.85
N HIS A 172 -9.27 3.71 9.53
CA HIS A 172 -8.07 4.51 9.79
C HIS A 172 -7.66 4.46 11.27
N ARG A 173 -8.62 4.68 12.19
CA ARG A 173 -8.36 4.64 13.62
C ARG A 173 -7.86 3.27 14.08
N ALA A 174 -8.45 2.19 13.57
CA ALA A 174 -8.05 0.83 13.94
C ALA A 174 -6.65 0.49 13.40
N TYR A 175 -6.29 0.93 12.19
CA TYR A 175 -4.92 0.79 11.67
C TYR A 175 -3.89 1.58 12.50
N LEU A 176 -4.23 2.78 12.98
CA LEU A 176 -3.37 3.49 13.95
C LEU A 176 -3.25 2.75 15.28
N ARG A 177 -4.28 2.03 15.71
CA ARG A 177 -4.22 1.22 16.93
C ARG A 177 -3.46 -0.09 16.73
N LEU A 178 -3.39 -0.62 15.51
CA LEU A 178 -2.59 -1.80 15.19
C LEU A 178 -1.08 -1.57 15.37
N THR A 179 -0.61 -0.33 15.27
CA THR A 179 0.80 0.00 15.57
C THR A 179 1.10 -0.07 17.07
N ALA A 180 0.11 0.20 17.90
CA ALA A 180 0.17 0.03 19.35
C ALA A 180 0.02 -1.45 19.75
N GLY A 181 -0.90 -2.18 19.13
CA GLY A 181 -1.08 -3.61 19.37
C GLY A 181 -2.41 -4.16 18.84
N ARG A 182 -2.49 -5.49 18.72
CA ARG A 182 -3.68 -6.18 18.19
C ARG A 182 -4.89 -6.06 19.13
N LEU A 183 -4.67 -6.12 20.44
CA LEU A 183 -5.72 -5.97 21.43
C LEU A 183 -6.37 -4.57 21.36
N GLU A 184 -5.54 -3.55 21.19
CA GLU A 184 -5.92 -2.15 21.12
C GLU A 184 -6.80 -1.87 19.91
N ALA A 185 -6.41 -2.40 18.76
CA ALA A 185 -7.22 -2.35 17.54
C ALA A 185 -8.54 -3.13 17.71
N GLY A 186 -8.48 -4.33 18.29
CA GLY A 186 -9.66 -5.14 18.59
C GLY A 186 -10.67 -4.43 19.49
N ARG A 187 -10.21 -3.74 20.54
CA ARG A 187 -11.07 -2.92 21.42
C ARG A 187 -11.71 -1.75 20.68
N THR A 188 -10.97 -1.09 19.78
CA THR A 188 -11.50 0.00 18.95
C THR A 188 -12.57 -0.50 18.00
N LEU A 189 -12.33 -1.63 17.33
CA LEU A 189 -13.28 -2.25 16.42
C LEU A 189 -14.53 -2.78 17.14
N ALA A 190 -14.36 -3.46 18.28
CA ALA A 190 -15.47 -4.03 19.05
C ALA A 190 -16.46 -2.97 19.57
N LYS A 191 -16.01 -1.72 19.78
CA LYS A 191 -16.88 -0.59 20.16
C LYS A 191 -17.36 0.19 18.95
N GLY A 192 -16.46 0.49 18.01
CA GLY A 192 -16.75 1.34 16.87
C GLY A 192 -17.69 0.69 15.87
N ALA A 193 -17.53 -0.60 15.58
CA ALA A 193 -18.34 -1.30 14.58
C ALA A 193 -19.84 -1.34 14.95
N PRO A 194 -20.26 -1.76 16.16
CA PRO A 194 -21.69 -1.76 16.52
C PRO A 194 -22.26 -0.35 16.63
N LEU A 195 -21.48 0.64 17.08
CA LEU A 195 -21.94 2.03 17.11
C LEU A 195 -22.21 2.57 15.70
N GLY A 196 -21.33 2.28 14.74
CA GLY A 196 -21.52 2.66 13.34
C GLY A 196 -22.70 1.96 12.69
N ALA A 197 -22.90 0.67 12.99
CA ALA A 197 -24.09 -0.04 12.54
C ALA A 197 -25.36 0.59 13.12
N ALA A 198 -25.38 0.88 14.43
CA ALA A 198 -26.54 1.49 15.09
C ALA A 198 -26.88 2.87 14.52
N THR A 199 -25.88 3.72 14.24
CA THR A 199 -26.12 5.04 13.64
C THR A 199 -26.65 4.94 12.21
N ALA A 200 -26.09 4.03 11.40
CA ALA A 200 -26.59 3.76 10.06
C ALA A 200 -28.02 3.19 10.06
N VAL A 201 -28.31 2.27 10.98
CA VAL A 201 -29.65 1.69 11.17
C VAL A 201 -30.64 2.75 11.58
N ALA A 202 -30.33 3.59 12.57
CA ALA A 202 -31.23 4.64 13.03
C ALA A 202 -31.61 5.60 11.88
N ALA A 203 -30.62 6.02 11.08
CA ALA A 203 -30.84 6.91 9.95
C ALA A 203 -31.63 6.25 8.80
N GLY A 204 -31.32 5.00 8.45
CA GLY A 204 -32.06 4.28 7.41
C GLY A 204 -33.47 3.87 7.85
N ALA A 205 -33.65 3.47 9.11
CA ALA A 205 -34.95 3.11 9.67
C ALA A 205 -35.92 4.28 9.67
N ALA A 206 -35.43 5.51 9.95
CA ALA A 206 -36.23 6.74 9.86
C ALA A 206 -36.81 7.00 8.45
N LEU A 207 -36.23 6.39 7.41
CA LEU A 207 -36.63 6.53 6.01
C LEU A 207 -37.27 5.26 5.43
N SER A 208 -37.41 4.20 6.24
CA SER A 208 -37.71 2.85 5.75
C SER A 208 -39.15 2.65 5.30
N GLY A 209 -40.11 3.34 5.91
CA GLY A 209 -41.55 3.26 5.60
C GLY A 209 -42.20 1.89 5.86
N SER A 210 -41.43 0.83 6.13
CA SER A 210 -41.92 -0.53 6.39
C SER A 210 -40.96 -1.31 7.29
N ALA A 211 -41.49 -2.29 8.02
CA ALA A 211 -40.69 -3.20 8.84
C ALA A 211 -39.70 -4.03 8.01
N VAL A 212 -40.08 -4.45 6.79
CA VAL A 212 -39.23 -5.23 5.90
C VAL A 212 -38.01 -4.42 5.45
N THR A 213 -38.22 -3.16 5.05
CA THR A 213 -37.13 -2.24 4.72
C THR A 213 -36.22 -1.99 5.93
N ALA A 214 -36.79 -1.79 7.12
CA ALA A 214 -36.00 -1.59 8.34
C ALA A 214 -35.12 -2.81 8.68
N LEU A 215 -35.63 -4.03 8.48
CA LEU A 215 -34.86 -5.27 8.61
C LEU A 215 -33.73 -5.35 7.59
N ALA A 216 -33.98 -5.00 6.33
CA ALA A 216 -32.95 -4.98 5.29
C ALA A 216 -31.84 -3.96 5.58
N VAL A 217 -32.21 -2.75 6.03
CA VAL A 217 -31.27 -1.73 6.51
C VAL A 217 -30.42 -2.25 7.68
N THR A 218 -31.05 -2.95 8.62
CA THR A 218 -30.37 -3.56 9.77
C THR A 218 -29.38 -4.63 9.32
N ALA A 219 -29.80 -5.52 8.43
CA ALA A 219 -28.97 -6.57 7.86
C ALA A 219 -27.76 -5.99 7.11
N GLN A 220 -27.97 -5.01 6.22
CA GLN A 220 -26.91 -4.33 5.49
C GLN A 220 -25.89 -3.68 6.43
N SER A 221 -26.37 -2.91 7.42
CA SER A 221 -25.49 -2.16 8.32
C SER A 221 -24.68 -3.08 9.22
N ALA A 222 -25.29 -4.16 9.72
CA ALA A 222 -24.61 -5.20 10.48
C ALA A 222 -23.55 -5.94 9.65
N TYR A 223 -23.87 -6.26 8.38
CA TYR A 223 -22.92 -6.86 7.45
C TYR A 223 -21.71 -5.93 7.21
N LEU A 224 -21.94 -4.67 6.87
CA LEU A 224 -20.88 -3.70 6.59
C LEU A 224 -19.97 -3.50 7.80
N ALA A 225 -20.53 -3.47 9.02
CA ALA A 225 -19.75 -3.41 10.25
C ALA A 225 -18.89 -4.68 10.45
N ALA A 226 -19.46 -5.87 10.27
CA ALA A 226 -18.75 -7.13 10.42
C ALA A 226 -17.64 -7.31 9.36
N ALA A 227 -17.93 -7.00 8.10
CA ALA A 227 -16.97 -7.01 7.00
C ALA A 227 -15.82 -6.04 7.26
N GLY A 228 -16.12 -4.82 7.73
CA GLY A 228 -15.11 -3.83 8.12
C GLY A 228 -14.14 -4.35 9.17
N VAL A 229 -14.64 -5.03 10.21
CA VAL A 229 -13.82 -5.68 11.24
C VAL A 229 -12.89 -6.75 10.63
N LEU A 230 -13.44 -7.64 9.81
CA LEU A 230 -12.68 -8.73 9.18
C LEU A 230 -11.58 -8.20 8.24
N LEU A 231 -11.88 -7.18 7.44
CA LEU A 231 -10.93 -6.58 6.52
C LEU A 231 -9.78 -5.87 7.23
N VAL A 232 -10.06 -5.12 8.30
CA VAL A 232 -9.02 -4.44 9.11
C VAL A 232 -8.11 -5.47 9.79
N LEU A 233 -8.67 -6.58 10.29
CA LEU A 233 -7.91 -7.65 10.93
C LEU A 233 -7.22 -8.60 9.94
N GLY A 234 -7.32 -8.37 8.63
CA GLY A 234 -6.70 -9.21 7.60
C GLY A 234 -7.28 -10.63 7.54
N ARG A 235 -8.61 -10.75 7.64
CA ARG A 235 -9.37 -12.00 7.58
C ARG A 235 -10.15 -12.12 6.27
N GLU A 236 -9.55 -11.73 5.16
CA GLU A 236 -10.17 -11.71 3.83
C GLU A 236 -10.68 -13.10 3.40
N ARG A 237 -9.92 -14.17 3.66
CA ARG A 237 -10.31 -15.55 3.34
C ARG A 237 -11.55 -16.00 4.12
N LEU A 238 -11.67 -15.58 5.38
CA LEU A 238 -12.83 -15.91 6.21
C LEU A 238 -14.08 -15.18 5.72
N LEU A 239 -13.93 -13.91 5.32
CA LEU A 239 -15.03 -13.15 4.71
C LEU A 239 -15.46 -13.80 3.38
N LEU A 240 -14.52 -14.25 2.55
CA LEU A 240 -14.84 -14.96 1.31
C LEU A 240 -15.65 -16.23 1.59
N ALA A 241 -15.20 -17.07 2.53
CA ALA A 241 -15.87 -18.31 2.89
C ALA A 241 -17.33 -18.06 3.34
N VAL A 242 -17.55 -17.00 4.12
CA VAL A 242 -18.87 -16.60 4.59
C VAL A 242 -19.77 -16.08 3.46
N LEU A 243 -19.20 -15.50 2.39
CA LEU A 243 -19.95 -15.01 1.23
C LEU A 243 -20.27 -16.11 0.21
N VAL A 244 -19.72 -17.32 0.33
CA VAL A 244 -20.01 -18.43 -0.59
C VAL A 244 -21.52 -18.69 -0.76
N PRO A 245 -22.37 -18.71 0.28
CA PRO A 245 -23.80 -18.99 0.10
C PRO A 245 -24.52 -17.93 -0.74
N VAL A 246 -24.30 -16.64 -0.47
CA VAL A 246 -24.92 -15.55 -1.23
C VAL A 246 -24.40 -15.49 -2.66
N THR A 247 -23.12 -15.79 -2.87
CA THR A 247 -22.53 -15.79 -4.22
C THR A 247 -23.00 -16.95 -5.06
N ALA A 248 -23.06 -18.16 -4.52
CA ALA A 248 -23.60 -19.33 -5.20
C ALA A 248 -25.05 -19.10 -5.64
N CYS A 249 -25.88 -18.55 -4.75
CA CYS A 249 -27.26 -18.21 -5.07
C CYS A 249 -27.36 -17.09 -6.10
N GLY A 250 -26.59 -16.01 -5.94
CA GLY A 250 -26.59 -14.88 -6.86
C GLY A 250 -26.16 -15.27 -8.28
N VAL A 251 -25.17 -16.15 -8.42
CA VAL A 251 -24.73 -16.68 -9.73
C VAL A 251 -25.78 -17.61 -10.33
N SER A 252 -26.47 -18.41 -9.50
CA SER A 252 -27.52 -19.32 -9.99
C SER A 252 -28.69 -18.59 -10.68
N LEU A 253 -28.90 -17.29 -10.39
CA LEU A 253 -29.90 -16.45 -11.06
C LEU A 253 -29.73 -16.39 -12.59
N LEU A 254 -28.55 -16.72 -13.11
CA LEU A 254 -28.30 -16.78 -14.56
C LEU A 254 -29.05 -17.92 -15.27
N TRP A 255 -29.41 -18.97 -14.54
CA TRP A 255 -30.01 -20.19 -15.13
C TRP A 255 -31.21 -20.72 -14.34
N TRP A 256 -31.46 -20.21 -13.13
CA TRP A 256 -32.50 -20.71 -12.26
C TRP A 256 -33.06 -19.61 -11.35
N GLU A 257 -34.38 -19.60 -11.17
CA GLU A 257 -35.08 -18.65 -10.31
C GLU A 257 -35.36 -19.28 -8.92
N PRO A 258 -34.62 -18.91 -7.86
CA PRO A 258 -34.79 -19.46 -6.53
C PRO A 258 -36.06 -18.89 -5.86
N GLY A 259 -36.74 -19.72 -5.07
CA GLY A 259 -37.90 -19.30 -4.27
C GLY A 259 -37.55 -18.27 -3.18
N ASN A 260 -38.57 -17.59 -2.66
CA ASN A 260 -38.41 -16.49 -1.67
C ASN A 260 -37.61 -16.91 -0.43
N VAL A 261 -37.76 -18.16 0.03
CA VAL A 261 -37.02 -18.70 1.19
C VAL A 261 -35.51 -18.67 0.93
N LEU A 262 -35.04 -19.07 -0.25
CA LEU A 262 -33.61 -19.07 -0.58
C LEU A 262 -33.08 -17.65 -0.81
N ARG A 263 -33.90 -16.79 -1.43
CA ARG A 263 -33.57 -15.38 -1.65
C ARG A 263 -33.36 -14.59 -0.38
N ALA A 264 -34.09 -14.91 0.69
CA ALA A 264 -33.90 -14.32 2.02
C ALA A 264 -32.87 -15.09 2.86
N GLY A 265 -32.96 -16.42 2.85
CA GLY A 265 -32.21 -17.30 3.75
C GLY A 265 -30.71 -17.31 3.51
N LEU A 266 -30.25 -17.29 2.25
CA LEU A 266 -28.82 -17.37 1.93
C LEU A 266 -28.05 -16.05 2.19
N PRO A 267 -28.60 -14.86 1.89
CA PRO A 267 -28.05 -13.61 2.39
C PRO A 267 -28.03 -13.55 3.92
N LEU A 268 -29.10 -13.99 4.59
CA LEU A 268 -29.18 -14.02 6.05
C LEU A 268 -28.11 -14.95 6.65
N LEU A 269 -27.92 -16.14 6.08
CA LEU A 269 -26.86 -17.08 6.49
C LEU A 269 -25.47 -16.44 6.35
N SER A 270 -25.22 -15.73 5.25
CA SER A 270 -23.96 -15.03 5.01
C SER A 270 -23.76 -13.88 6.01
N LEU A 271 -24.82 -13.14 6.34
CA LEU A 271 -24.78 -12.11 7.40
C LEU A 271 -24.43 -12.73 8.77
N LEU A 272 -25.14 -13.78 9.18
CA LEU A 272 -24.91 -14.44 10.47
C LEU A 272 -23.49 -15.01 10.54
N GLY A 273 -23.02 -15.62 9.46
CA GLY A 273 -21.63 -16.07 9.32
C GLY A 273 -20.63 -14.93 9.46
N ALA A 274 -20.90 -13.76 8.88
CA ALA A 274 -20.00 -12.60 8.93
C ALA A 274 -19.90 -12.05 10.35
N VAL A 275 -21.03 -11.92 11.05
CA VAL A 275 -21.09 -11.48 12.44
C VAL A 275 -20.38 -12.47 13.36
N ALA A 276 -20.60 -13.78 13.17
CA ALA A 276 -19.92 -14.82 13.96
C ALA A 276 -18.40 -14.81 13.72
N ALA A 277 -17.97 -14.70 12.46
CA ALA A 277 -16.58 -14.59 12.06
C ALA A 277 -15.90 -13.33 12.64
N ALA A 278 -16.57 -12.18 12.58
CA ALA A 278 -16.08 -10.94 13.17
C ALA A 278 -15.95 -11.06 14.70
N ALA A 279 -16.96 -11.63 15.38
CA ALA A 279 -16.90 -11.87 16.81
C ALA A 279 -15.75 -12.82 17.19
N TRP A 280 -15.54 -13.89 16.42
CA TRP A 280 -14.41 -14.80 16.60
C TRP A 280 -13.06 -14.10 16.42
N ALA A 281 -12.90 -13.32 15.34
CA ALA A 281 -11.69 -12.56 15.08
C ALA A 281 -11.40 -11.55 16.20
N LEU A 282 -12.43 -10.86 16.71
CA LEU A 282 -12.31 -9.95 17.85
C LEU A 282 -11.94 -10.69 19.15
N ARG A 283 -12.50 -11.87 19.40
CA ARG A 283 -12.08 -12.70 20.55
C ARG A 283 -10.60 -13.07 20.46
N ALA A 284 -10.10 -13.44 19.29
CA ALA A 284 -8.68 -13.74 19.08
C ALA A 284 -7.76 -12.52 19.30
N THR A 285 -8.24 -11.29 19.15
CA THR A 285 -7.45 -10.10 19.54
C THR A 285 -7.34 -9.92 21.06
N ARG A 286 -8.29 -10.46 21.83
CA ARG A 286 -8.34 -10.33 23.29
C ARG A 286 -7.40 -11.28 24.03
N SER A 287 -6.97 -12.35 23.37
CA SER A 287 -6.00 -13.30 23.92
C SER A 287 -4.55 -12.82 23.82
N VAL A 288 -4.32 -11.63 23.24
CA VAL A 288 -2.98 -11.03 23.11
C VAL A 288 -2.77 -10.04 24.26
N PRO A 289 -1.57 -9.99 24.88
CA PRO A 289 -1.25 -9.03 25.94
C PRO A 289 -1.43 -7.58 25.49
N ALA A 290 -1.77 -6.71 26.44
CA ALA A 290 -1.86 -5.27 26.20
C ALA A 290 -0.47 -4.66 26.03
N ALA A 291 -0.35 -3.68 25.13
CA ALA A 291 0.89 -2.94 24.96
C ALA A 291 1.00 -1.85 26.04
N PRO A 292 2.11 -1.81 26.81
CA PRO A 292 2.31 -0.81 27.86
C PRO A 292 2.44 0.62 27.28
N GLY A 293 1.86 1.60 27.97
CA GLY A 293 2.10 3.03 27.70
C GLY A 293 1.48 3.62 26.42
N THR A 294 0.54 2.94 25.77
CA THR A 294 0.05 3.40 24.45
C THR A 294 -0.99 4.52 24.54
N ALA A 295 -0.61 5.73 24.12
CA ALA A 295 -1.53 6.85 23.99
C ALA A 295 -2.69 6.51 23.04
N ARG A 296 -3.91 6.92 23.39
CA ARG A 296 -5.07 6.77 22.51
C ARG A 296 -5.03 7.91 21.50
N PRO A 297 -4.98 7.64 20.18
CA PRO A 297 -5.06 8.70 19.19
C PRO A 297 -6.39 9.45 19.36
N GLY A 298 -6.35 10.77 19.18
CA GLY A 298 -7.56 11.59 19.15
C GLY A 298 -8.54 11.15 18.05
N LEU A 299 -9.79 11.59 18.13
CA LEU A 299 -10.80 11.30 17.09
C LEU A 299 -10.60 12.18 15.85
N TRP A 300 -10.10 13.40 16.04
CA TRP A 300 -9.90 14.41 15.01
C TRP A 300 -9.13 13.93 13.77
N PRO A 301 -8.00 13.19 13.89
CA PRO A 301 -7.28 12.68 12.73
C PRO A 301 -8.09 11.72 11.85
N SER A 302 -9.11 11.05 12.41
CA SER A 302 -9.94 10.08 11.69
C SER A 302 -11.12 10.72 10.95
N LEU A 303 -11.52 11.94 11.33
CA LEU A 303 -12.64 12.67 10.73
C LEU A 303 -12.53 12.84 9.21
N PRO A 304 -11.40 13.30 8.62
CA PRO A 304 -11.32 13.50 7.17
C PRO A 304 -11.48 12.20 6.38
N TYR A 305 -11.09 11.05 6.93
CA TYR A 305 -11.29 9.75 6.27
C TYR A 305 -12.78 9.40 6.19
N GLY A 306 -13.54 9.70 7.24
CA GLY A 306 -14.99 9.49 7.22
C GLY A 306 -15.72 10.45 6.30
N LEU A 307 -15.32 11.73 6.29
CA LEU A 307 -15.84 12.73 5.36
C LEU A 307 -15.56 12.37 3.90
N PHE A 308 -14.34 11.90 3.61
CA PHE A 308 -14.02 11.36 2.29
C PHE A 308 -14.84 10.11 1.96
N GLY A 309 -15.04 9.20 2.91
CA GLY A 309 -15.92 8.03 2.71
C GLY A 309 -17.33 8.41 2.31
N LEU A 310 -17.90 9.43 2.98
CA LEU A 310 -19.20 9.99 2.62
C LEU A 310 -19.19 10.58 1.21
N ALA A 311 -18.20 11.41 0.89
CA ALA A 311 -18.07 12.03 -0.42
C ALA A 311 -17.93 11.00 -1.55
N ALA A 312 -17.02 10.04 -1.39
CA ALA A 312 -16.80 8.95 -2.34
C ALA A 312 -18.08 8.14 -2.54
N GLY A 313 -18.79 7.80 -1.46
CA GLY A 313 -20.06 7.10 -1.55
C GLY A 313 -21.14 7.87 -2.28
N SER A 314 -21.26 9.17 -2.02
CA SER A 314 -22.22 10.03 -2.71
C SER A 314 -21.90 10.12 -4.20
N LEU A 315 -20.63 10.30 -4.60
CA LEU A 315 -20.23 10.37 -6.00
C LEU A 315 -20.48 9.04 -6.74
N VAL A 316 -20.16 7.91 -6.10
CA VAL A 316 -20.42 6.57 -6.66
C VAL A 316 -21.92 6.31 -6.78
N PHE A 317 -22.72 6.73 -5.79
CA PHE A 317 -24.18 6.66 -5.87
C PHE A 317 -24.73 7.49 -7.02
N LEU A 318 -24.27 8.73 -7.18
CA LEU A 318 -24.68 9.61 -8.28
C LEU A 318 -24.36 8.99 -9.64
N ALA A 319 -23.16 8.41 -9.81
CA ALA A 319 -22.79 7.69 -11.03
C ALA A 319 -23.65 6.44 -11.24
N GLY A 320 -23.88 5.66 -10.18
CA GLY A 320 -24.64 4.41 -10.23
C GLY A 320 -26.14 4.59 -10.47
N ARG A 321 -26.68 5.76 -10.18
CA ARG A 321 -28.07 6.10 -10.47
C ARG A 321 -28.36 6.05 -11.96
N ASP A 322 -27.42 6.55 -12.78
CA ASP A 322 -27.55 6.57 -14.24
C ASP A 322 -26.92 5.31 -14.87
N HIS A 323 -25.80 4.81 -14.33
CA HIS A 323 -25.09 3.64 -14.85
C HIS A 323 -24.77 2.62 -13.73
N PRO A 324 -25.72 1.75 -13.33
CA PRO A 324 -25.54 0.80 -12.23
C PRO A 324 -24.34 -0.16 -12.43
N TRP A 325 -24.12 -0.60 -13.66
CA TRP A 325 -23.01 -1.50 -13.99
C TRP A 325 -21.64 -0.83 -13.85
N ALA A 326 -21.56 0.49 -14.02
CA ALA A 326 -20.33 1.26 -13.80
C ALA A 326 -19.86 1.16 -12.34
N VAL A 327 -20.78 1.09 -11.38
CA VAL A 327 -20.45 0.89 -9.96
C VAL A 327 -19.82 -0.47 -9.72
N ILE A 328 -20.28 -1.52 -10.41
CA ILE A 328 -19.71 -2.87 -10.30
C ILE A 328 -18.28 -2.87 -10.86
N VAL A 329 -18.07 -2.27 -12.04
CA VAL A 329 -16.74 -2.10 -12.64
C VAL A 329 -15.81 -1.35 -11.69
N LEU A 330 -16.27 -0.22 -11.13
CA LEU A 330 -15.50 0.60 -10.18
C LEU A 330 -15.20 -0.13 -8.86
N THR A 331 -16.13 -0.96 -8.40
CA THR A 331 -15.95 -1.73 -7.16
C THR A 331 -14.91 -2.84 -7.37
N LEU A 332 -14.97 -3.55 -8.50
CA LEU A 332 -13.98 -4.57 -8.87
C LEU A 332 -12.60 -3.96 -9.09
N SER A 333 -12.52 -2.75 -9.65
CA SER A 333 -11.27 -2.04 -9.87
C SER A 333 -10.57 -1.62 -8.56
N MET A 334 -11.24 -1.70 -7.41
CA MET A 334 -10.62 -1.41 -6.12
C MET A 334 -9.45 -2.33 -5.77
N GLY A 335 -9.45 -3.57 -6.26
CA GLY A 335 -8.31 -4.48 -6.09
C GLY A 335 -7.05 -3.99 -6.82
N PRO A 336 -7.11 -3.79 -8.15
CA PRO A 336 -6.05 -3.14 -8.92
C PRO A 336 -5.65 -1.75 -8.39
N ALA A 337 -6.62 -0.95 -7.94
CA ALA A 337 -6.36 0.35 -7.31
C ALA A 337 -5.42 0.22 -6.10
N GLU A 338 -5.74 -0.69 -5.18
CA GLU A 338 -4.92 -0.97 -4.00
C GLU A 338 -3.53 -1.48 -4.38
N TRP A 339 -3.44 -2.39 -5.36
CA TRP A 339 -2.17 -2.88 -5.88
C TRP A 339 -1.29 -1.73 -6.37
N LEU A 340 -1.86 -0.77 -7.11
CA LEU A 340 -1.16 0.41 -7.60
C LEU A 340 -0.73 1.38 -6.50
N LEU A 341 -1.46 1.46 -5.37
CA LEU A 341 -1.02 2.25 -4.21
C LEU A 341 0.29 1.70 -3.62
N TYR A 342 0.39 0.37 -3.47
CA TYR A 342 1.60 -0.30 -3.02
C TYR A 342 2.75 -0.11 -4.02
N ARG A 343 2.47 -0.29 -5.32
CA ARG A 343 3.47 -0.08 -6.38
C ARG A 343 3.97 1.36 -6.43
N TYR A 344 3.09 2.35 -6.32
CA TYR A 344 3.48 3.75 -6.28
C TYR A 344 4.45 4.02 -5.12
N ARG A 345 4.18 3.47 -3.93
CA ARG A 345 5.07 3.61 -2.76
C ARG A 345 6.44 2.98 -2.99
N GLY A 346 6.48 1.72 -3.44
CA GLY A 346 7.74 1.03 -3.73
C GLY A 346 8.56 1.75 -4.80
N LEU A 347 7.92 2.18 -5.89
CA LEU A 347 8.56 2.93 -6.97
C LEU A 347 9.02 4.33 -6.53
N SER A 348 8.28 5.00 -5.65
CA SER A 348 8.68 6.31 -5.11
C SER A 348 9.90 6.20 -4.18
N VAL A 349 9.97 5.14 -3.35
CA VAL A 349 11.16 4.85 -2.53
C VAL A 349 12.36 4.50 -3.42
N ALA A 350 12.15 3.72 -4.48
CA ALA A 350 13.20 3.43 -5.45
C ALA A 350 13.68 4.71 -6.16
N ALA A 351 12.75 5.57 -6.56
CA ALA A 351 13.06 6.87 -7.15
C ALA A 351 13.89 7.72 -6.18
N LEU A 352 13.50 7.79 -4.91
CA LEU A 352 14.22 8.53 -3.86
C LEU A 352 15.68 8.08 -3.74
N ARG A 353 15.94 6.76 -3.79
CA ARG A 353 17.30 6.20 -3.73
C ARG A 353 18.13 6.50 -4.98
N SER A 354 17.49 6.57 -6.15
CA SER A 354 18.17 6.77 -7.43
C SER A 354 18.45 8.24 -7.79
N THR A 355 17.74 9.19 -7.18
CA THR A 355 17.81 10.61 -7.55
C THR A 355 18.71 11.42 -6.62
N ARG A 356 19.66 12.17 -7.19
CA ARG A 356 20.59 13.03 -6.45
C ARG A 356 20.11 14.48 -6.28
N THR A 357 18.99 14.86 -6.91
CA THR A 357 18.47 16.24 -6.88
C THR A 357 16.98 16.27 -6.55
N LEU A 358 16.54 17.35 -5.89
CA LEU A 358 15.12 17.57 -5.57
C LEU A 358 14.24 17.66 -6.83
N GLY A 359 14.73 18.32 -7.89
CA GLY A 359 14.04 18.43 -9.17
C GLY A 359 13.89 17.08 -9.87
N GLY A 360 14.96 16.28 -9.89
CA GLY A 360 14.94 14.93 -10.45
C GLY A 360 13.99 13.99 -9.73
N PHE A 361 13.93 14.07 -8.40
CA PHE A 361 12.96 13.32 -7.60
C PHE A 361 11.52 13.71 -7.94
N ARG A 362 11.22 15.01 -8.02
CA ARG A 362 9.88 15.50 -8.39
C ARG A 362 9.44 15.00 -9.76
N ALA A 363 10.32 15.09 -10.77
CA ALA A 363 10.02 14.62 -12.12
C ALA A 363 9.78 13.10 -12.15
N ARG A 364 10.61 12.31 -11.44
CA ARG A 364 10.45 10.85 -11.33
C ARG A 364 9.16 10.47 -10.60
N SER A 365 8.86 11.13 -9.49
CA SER A 365 7.62 10.93 -8.72
C SER A 365 6.38 11.25 -9.56
N ALA A 366 6.41 12.35 -10.32
CA ALA A 366 5.36 12.70 -11.28
C ALA A 366 5.20 11.64 -12.37
N ALA A 367 6.31 11.15 -12.96
CA ALA A 367 6.26 10.10 -13.97
C ALA A 367 5.68 8.78 -13.42
N VAL A 368 6.03 8.40 -12.18
CA VAL A 368 5.46 7.23 -11.50
C VAL A 368 3.96 7.43 -11.24
N LEU A 369 3.54 8.63 -10.82
CA LEU A 369 2.13 8.96 -10.63
C LEU A 369 1.34 8.80 -11.94
N THR A 370 1.83 9.41 -13.02
CA THR A 370 1.21 9.35 -14.35
C THR A 370 1.17 7.90 -14.85
N GLY A 371 2.25 7.15 -14.70
CA GLY A 371 2.30 5.74 -15.07
C GLY A 371 1.28 4.89 -14.32
N CYS A 372 1.17 5.06 -12.99
CA CYS A 372 0.17 4.35 -12.19
C CYS A 372 -1.26 4.75 -12.59
N LEU A 373 -1.54 6.03 -12.86
CA LEU A 373 -2.84 6.48 -13.34
C LEU A 373 -3.19 5.87 -14.69
N LEU A 374 -2.26 5.85 -15.65
CA LEU A 374 -2.50 5.25 -16.97
C LEU A 374 -2.77 3.74 -16.86
N VAL A 375 -2.01 3.03 -16.03
CA VAL A 375 -2.23 1.59 -15.77
C VAL A 375 -3.57 1.34 -15.08
N TYR A 376 -4.01 2.23 -14.19
CA TYR A 376 -5.31 2.12 -13.53
C TYR A 376 -6.48 2.38 -14.48
N LEU A 377 -6.41 3.46 -15.24
CA LEU A 377 -7.50 3.95 -16.08
C LEU A 377 -7.59 3.20 -17.42
N GLY A 378 -6.47 2.67 -17.91
CA GLY A 378 -6.41 1.96 -19.20
C GLY A 378 -7.43 0.82 -19.33
N PRO A 379 -7.52 -0.13 -18.37
CA PRO A 379 -8.52 -1.19 -18.39
C PRO A 379 -9.95 -0.72 -18.12
N LEU A 380 -10.13 0.42 -17.45
CA LEU A 380 -11.45 0.97 -17.14
C LEU A 380 -12.15 1.56 -18.38
N LEU A 381 -11.39 2.03 -19.37
CA LEU A 381 -11.95 2.54 -20.63
C LEU A 381 -12.73 1.46 -21.41
N PRO A 382 -12.15 0.30 -21.79
CA PRO A 382 -12.92 -0.75 -22.46
C PRO A 382 -14.00 -1.33 -21.53
N ALA A 383 -13.77 -1.39 -20.22
CA ALA A 383 -14.80 -1.83 -19.29
C ALA A 383 -16.02 -0.88 -19.28
N ALA A 384 -15.82 0.44 -19.37
CA ALA A 384 -16.90 1.42 -19.48
C ALA A 384 -17.74 1.18 -20.75
N LEU A 385 -17.06 0.97 -21.88
CA LEU A 385 -17.70 0.70 -23.17
C LEU A 385 -18.49 -0.61 -23.14
N LEU A 386 -17.96 -1.66 -22.49
CA LEU A 386 -18.63 -2.96 -22.37
C LEU A 386 -19.93 -2.90 -21.56
N VAL A 387 -20.03 -1.98 -20.60
CA VAL A 387 -21.22 -1.82 -19.76
C VAL A 387 -22.11 -0.65 -20.15
N ASP A 388 -21.87 -0.07 -21.34
CA ASP A 388 -22.58 1.11 -21.87
C ASP A 388 -22.61 2.28 -20.87
N ALA A 389 -21.49 2.48 -20.17
CA ALA A 389 -21.31 3.61 -19.26
C ALA A 389 -20.49 4.71 -19.94
N GLU A 390 -20.82 5.97 -19.63
CA GLU A 390 -20.08 7.11 -20.14
C GLU A 390 -18.60 7.05 -19.68
N PRO A 391 -17.63 6.88 -20.61
CA PRO A 391 -16.25 6.64 -20.21
C PRO A 391 -15.63 7.82 -19.49
N ALA A 392 -15.95 9.05 -19.89
CA ALA A 392 -15.42 10.26 -19.27
C ALA A 392 -15.79 10.31 -17.77
N THR A 393 -17.07 10.11 -17.45
CA THR A 393 -17.57 10.11 -16.08
C THR A 393 -16.92 9.01 -15.24
N LEU A 394 -16.87 7.77 -15.75
CA LEU A 394 -16.26 6.65 -15.02
C LEU A 394 -14.76 6.87 -14.77
N LEU A 395 -14.01 7.30 -15.78
CA LEU A 395 -12.57 7.50 -15.68
C LEU A 395 -12.22 8.66 -14.75
N LEU A 396 -12.94 9.78 -14.83
CA LEU A 396 -12.73 10.93 -13.95
C LEU A 396 -13.08 10.60 -12.49
N LEU A 397 -14.18 9.88 -12.27
CA LEU A 397 -14.55 9.39 -10.94
C LEU A 397 -13.48 8.43 -10.40
N ALA A 398 -13.07 7.43 -11.18
CA ALA A 398 -12.05 6.47 -10.78
C ALA A 398 -10.72 7.17 -10.44
N ALA A 399 -10.27 8.11 -11.28
CA ALA A 399 -9.07 8.92 -11.04
C ALA A 399 -9.20 9.74 -9.74
N THR A 400 -10.35 10.39 -9.52
CA THR A 400 -10.63 11.15 -8.29
C THR A 400 -10.47 10.27 -7.06
N LEU A 401 -11.14 9.11 -7.05
CA LEU A 401 -11.10 8.17 -5.93
C LEU A 401 -9.68 7.64 -5.69
N TRP A 402 -8.97 7.25 -6.74
CA TRP A 402 -7.63 6.68 -6.61
C TRP A 402 -6.61 7.68 -6.08
N ILE A 403 -6.59 8.91 -6.61
CA ILE A 403 -5.67 9.97 -6.14
C ILE A 403 -6.01 10.34 -4.68
N SER A 404 -7.30 10.40 -4.34
CA SER A 404 -7.72 10.64 -2.96
C SER A 404 -7.25 9.55 -2.00
N LEU A 405 -7.36 8.28 -2.38
CA LEU A 405 -6.86 7.15 -1.58
C LEU A 405 -5.33 7.17 -1.47
N LEU A 406 -4.64 7.56 -2.53
CA LEU A 406 -3.20 7.75 -2.52
C LEU A 406 -2.78 8.80 -1.49
N LEU A 407 -3.36 10.00 -1.56
CA LEU A 407 -3.08 11.07 -0.60
C LEU A 407 -3.37 10.64 0.85
N GLN A 408 -4.48 9.95 1.09
CA GLN A 408 -4.84 9.40 2.39
C GLN A 408 -3.85 8.34 2.89
N ALA A 409 -3.35 7.48 2.00
CA ALA A 409 -2.33 6.52 2.37
C ALA A 409 -1.09 7.24 2.93
N PHE A 410 -0.66 8.35 2.30
CA PHE A 410 0.43 9.21 2.77
C PHE A 410 0.04 10.18 3.90
N GLY A 411 -1.08 9.96 4.59
CA GLY A 411 -1.51 10.76 5.74
C GLY A 411 -2.07 12.15 5.40
N THR A 412 -2.25 12.47 4.11
CA THR A 412 -2.83 13.73 3.64
C THR A 412 -4.32 13.57 3.39
N ALA A 413 -5.13 13.63 4.44
CA ALA A 413 -6.56 13.27 4.36
C ALA A 413 -7.53 14.45 4.13
N TRP A 414 -7.18 15.67 4.57
CA TRP A 414 -8.08 16.84 4.46
C TRP A 414 -8.36 17.28 3.02
N PRO A 415 -7.36 17.40 2.12
CA PRO A 415 -7.64 17.82 0.74
C PRO A 415 -8.58 16.84 0.00
N PRO A 416 -8.38 15.51 0.06
CA PRO A 416 -9.36 14.54 -0.46
C PRO A 416 -10.77 14.73 0.08
N ALA A 417 -10.91 14.92 1.40
CA ALA A 417 -12.21 15.10 2.04
C ALA A 417 -12.91 16.38 1.56
N ALA A 418 -12.21 17.51 1.56
CA ALA A 418 -12.76 18.80 1.14
C ALA A 418 -13.16 18.79 -0.34
N VAL A 419 -12.25 18.38 -1.23
CA VAL A 419 -12.50 18.34 -2.68
C VAL A 419 -13.58 17.32 -3.04
N GLY A 420 -13.60 16.15 -2.37
CA GLY A 420 -14.64 15.16 -2.57
C GLY A 420 -16.01 15.66 -2.15
N LEU A 421 -16.11 16.31 -0.98
CA LEU A 421 -17.38 16.85 -0.48
C LEU A 421 -17.89 17.99 -1.38
N THR A 422 -17.02 18.89 -1.84
CA THR A 422 -17.44 19.96 -2.76
C THR A 422 -17.91 19.40 -4.09
N ALA A 423 -17.22 18.38 -4.63
CA ALA A 423 -17.67 17.70 -5.85
C ALA A 423 -19.02 16.99 -5.65
N ALA A 424 -19.18 16.25 -4.56
CA ALA A 424 -20.43 15.57 -4.23
C ALA A 424 -21.60 16.56 -4.01
N ALA A 425 -21.35 17.67 -3.32
CA ALA A 425 -22.37 18.70 -3.08
C ALA A 425 -22.77 19.40 -4.39
N PHE A 426 -21.80 19.75 -5.25
CA PHE A 426 -22.07 20.38 -6.53
C PHE A 426 -22.89 19.46 -7.46
N SER A 427 -22.46 18.19 -7.59
CA SER A 427 -23.19 17.22 -8.43
C SER A 427 -24.55 16.83 -7.83
N GLY A 428 -24.66 16.78 -6.50
CA GLY A 428 -25.92 16.53 -5.79
C GLY A 428 -26.91 17.69 -5.83
N ALA A 429 -26.43 18.95 -5.88
CA ALA A 429 -27.29 20.13 -5.99
C ALA A 429 -28.15 20.11 -7.27
N GLY A 430 -27.62 19.55 -8.36
CA GLY A 430 -28.39 19.34 -9.59
C GLY A 430 -29.64 18.47 -9.41
N MET A 431 -29.63 17.54 -8.43
CA MET A 431 -30.82 16.76 -8.10
C MET A 431 -31.89 17.60 -7.38
N LEU A 432 -31.47 18.55 -6.55
CA LEU A 432 -32.39 19.43 -5.81
C LEU A 432 -33.04 20.47 -6.71
N THR A 433 -32.37 20.86 -7.79
CA THR A 433 -32.87 21.83 -8.77
C THR A 433 -33.68 21.19 -9.91
N GLY A 434 -33.87 19.87 -9.89
CA GLY A 434 -34.64 19.15 -10.92
C GLY A 434 -33.95 19.10 -12.28
N ALA A 435 -32.62 19.23 -12.32
CA ALA A 435 -31.87 19.12 -13.56
C ALA A 435 -32.03 17.71 -14.17
N PRO A 436 -32.16 17.59 -15.51
CA PRO A 436 -32.37 16.29 -16.14
C PRO A 436 -31.20 15.33 -15.86
N PRO A 437 -31.47 14.01 -15.78
CA PRO A 437 -30.41 12.99 -15.71
C PRO A 437 -29.49 13.09 -16.95
N GLY A 438 -28.19 12.85 -16.76
CA GLY A 438 -27.18 13.03 -17.81
C GLY A 438 -26.55 14.44 -17.91
N THR A 439 -26.71 15.29 -16.89
CA THR A 439 -26.01 16.57 -16.85
C THR A 439 -24.50 16.38 -16.71
N ALA A 440 -23.71 17.22 -17.40
CA ALA A 440 -22.26 17.24 -17.30
C ALA A 440 -21.72 17.60 -15.89
N ALA A 441 -22.59 17.80 -14.90
CA ALA A 441 -22.22 18.24 -13.55
C ALA A 441 -21.30 17.24 -12.81
N LEU A 442 -21.52 15.94 -12.98
CA LEU A 442 -20.68 14.90 -12.38
C LEU A 442 -19.30 14.80 -13.06
N PRO A 443 -19.19 14.65 -14.39
CA PRO A 443 -17.88 14.64 -15.04
C PRO A 443 -17.13 15.97 -14.85
N LEU A 444 -17.80 17.12 -14.84
CA LEU A 444 -17.16 18.42 -14.57
C LEU A 444 -16.61 18.50 -13.14
N SER A 445 -17.38 18.08 -12.14
CA SER A 445 -16.93 18.12 -10.74
C SER A 445 -15.79 17.14 -10.48
N CYS A 446 -15.86 15.93 -11.05
CA CYS A 446 -14.78 14.95 -10.98
C CYS A 446 -13.54 15.43 -11.76
N GLY A 447 -13.70 16.07 -12.92
CA GLY A 447 -12.61 16.67 -13.68
C GLY A 447 -11.86 17.74 -12.89
N ALA A 448 -12.61 18.68 -12.28
CA ALA A 448 -12.04 19.68 -11.38
C ALA A 448 -11.34 19.04 -10.17
N ALA A 449 -11.96 18.01 -9.58
CA ALA A 449 -11.38 17.27 -8.46
C ALA A 449 -10.05 16.60 -8.82
N VAL A 450 -9.96 15.93 -9.97
CA VAL A 450 -8.72 15.32 -10.47
C VAL A 450 -7.61 16.35 -10.60
N LEU A 451 -7.89 17.51 -11.20
CA LEU A 451 -6.90 18.58 -11.35
C LEU A 451 -6.40 19.10 -10.00
N CYS A 452 -7.31 19.42 -9.08
CA CYS A 452 -6.96 19.88 -7.74
C CYS A 452 -6.15 18.84 -6.96
N LEU A 453 -6.60 17.59 -6.95
CA LEU A 453 -5.95 16.50 -6.21
C LEU A 453 -4.59 16.14 -6.81
N THR A 454 -4.44 16.19 -8.14
CA THR A 454 -3.15 15.99 -8.83
C THR A 454 -2.17 17.07 -8.43
N ALA A 455 -2.58 18.35 -8.43
CA ALA A 455 -1.73 19.46 -7.99
C ALA A 455 -1.28 19.29 -6.52
N VAL A 456 -2.20 18.88 -5.63
CA VAL A 456 -1.87 18.57 -4.23
C VAL A 456 -0.88 17.42 -4.14
N THR A 457 -1.08 16.36 -4.92
CA THR A 457 -0.21 15.16 -4.95
C THR A 457 1.20 15.52 -5.39
N LEU A 458 1.35 16.26 -6.51
CA LEU A 458 2.65 16.71 -6.99
C LEU A 458 3.36 17.60 -5.96
N ARG A 459 2.61 18.49 -5.28
CA ARG A 459 3.17 19.39 -4.25
C ARG A 459 3.61 18.65 -2.97
N ARG A 460 2.83 17.65 -2.54
CA ARG A 460 3.05 16.92 -1.27
C ARG A 460 3.97 15.73 -1.46
N LEU A 461 3.68 14.86 -2.42
CA LEU A 461 4.44 13.63 -2.68
C LEU A 461 5.67 13.86 -3.57
N GLY A 462 5.80 15.03 -4.19
CA GLY A 462 7.06 15.45 -4.82
C GLY A 462 8.13 15.89 -3.80
N ARG A 463 7.84 15.86 -2.50
CA ARG A 463 8.83 16.14 -1.44
C ARG A 463 9.44 14.83 -0.94
N PRO A 464 10.78 14.71 -0.86
CA PRO A 464 11.44 13.52 -0.32
C PRO A 464 10.95 13.14 1.09
N THR A 465 10.65 14.14 1.93
CA THR A 465 10.19 13.94 3.31
C THR A 465 8.84 13.22 3.42
N ALA A 466 8.06 13.13 2.34
CA ALA A 466 6.80 12.40 2.34
C ALA A 466 6.98 10.86 2.27
N HIS A 467 8.18 10.38 1.98
CA HIS A 467 8.49 8.96 1.74
C HIS A 467 9.45 8.36 2.78
N GLY A 468 9.75 9.13 3.84
CA GLY A 468 10.62 8.73 4.95
C GLY A 468 9.90 8.04 6.09
#